data_AF-A0A8T1ZKA7-F1
#
_entry.id   AF-A0A8T1ZKA7-F1
#
_cell.length_a   1.000
_cell.length_b   1.000
_cell.length_c   1.000
_cell.angle_alpha   90.00
_cell.angle_beta   90.00
_cell.angle_gamma   90.00
#
_symmetry.space_group_name_H-M   'P 1'
#
loop_
_entity.id
_entity.type
_entity.pdbx_description
1 polymer ?
#
loop_
_entity_poly.entity_id
_entity_poly.type
_entity_poly.pdbx_seq_one_letter_code
_entity_poly.pdbx_strand_id
1 'polypeptide(L)'
;MEEKLARRRVVLVPVPAQGHISPMMQLAKTLHSKGSSITVVQTKFNYFNPSDDFTDFQFITIPESIPESDFKNLGPIQFLFKLNKECQVSFKDCLGQLLLQQSNEISCVIYDEFMYFAESAAKEFKLPSVIFSTTSATAFACRSVFDKLYTNDVLALLKEHKGQQEELVPEFYPLRYKDFPVSRFASLESIMEVYRNTVDKRTASSVIINTASCLESSSLSFLQQQQLQIPVYSIGPLHMVASTPTSLLEENKSCIEWLNKQRANSVIYISLGSIALMEINEIMEVASGLAASNQHFLWVIRPGSIPGSEWTETLSEEFSKMVSDRGYIVKWAPQKEVLAHPAVGGFWSHCGWNSTLESISEGVPMICRPFSGDQKVNARYLECVWKTGIQVEGALDRGAVERAVKRLMVDEEGEEMRKRAISLKEELRASVRSGGSLHNSLEEFVDFMRTL
;
A
#
# COMPACT_ATOMS: atom_id res chain seq x y z
N MET A 1 27.40 11.54 -34.29
CA MET A 1 27.32 10.16 -33.77
C MET A 1 27.35 10.31 -32.27
N GLU A 2 26.20 10.52 -31.64
CA GLU A 2 26.12 10.64 -30.18
C GLU A 2 26.46 9.27 -29.59
N GLU A 3 27.49 9.22 -28.74
CA GLU A 3 27.70 8.10 -27.83
C GLU A 3 26.40 7.92 -27.03
N LYS A 4 25.63 6.87 -27.33
CA LYS A 4 24.59 6.39 -26.41
C LYS A 4 25.32 6.00 -25.13
N LEU A 5 25.31 6.90 -24.14
CA LEU A 5 25.75 6.60 -22.79
C LEU A 5 25.06 5.29 -22.37
N ALA A 6 25.84 4.25 -22.05
CA ALA A 6 25.27 2.96 -21.68
C ALA A 6 24.33 3.16 -20.48
N ARG A 7 23.07 2.74 -20.60
CA ARG A 7 22.07 2.91 -19.54
C ARG A 7 22.47 2.05 -18.35
N ARG A 8 22.77 2.67 -17.22
CA ARG A 8 23.07 1.91 -15.99
C ARG A 8 21.85 1.09 -15.56
N ARG A 9 22.09 -0.17 -15.19
CA ARG A 9 21.05 -1.12 -14.79
C ARG A 9 20.65 -0.90 -13.34
N VAL A 10 19.35 -0.80 -13.10
CA VAL A 10 18.75 -0.82 -11.76
C VAL A 10 18.01 -2.14 -11.59
N VAL A 11 18.36 -2.88 -10.54
CA VAL A 11 17.72 -4.16 -10.21
C VAL A 11 16.64 -3.91 -9.16
N LEU A 12 15.39 -4.28 -9.46
CA LEU A 12 14.22 -4.06 -8.60
C LEU A 12 13.73 -5.38 -8.02
N VAL A 13 13.46 -5.42 -6.70
CA VAL A 13 13.01 -6.64 -6.00
C VAL A 13 11.75 -6.36 -5.18
N PRO A 14 10.53 -6.57 -5.74
CA PRO A 14 9.27 -6.37 -5.02
C PRO A 14 8.95 -7.53 -4.07
N VAL A 15 8.18 -7.26 -3.01
CA VAL A 15 7.41 -8.32 -2.33
C VAL A 15 6.35 -8.85 -3.30
N PRO A 16 6.11 -10.17 -3.38
CA PRO A 16 5.11 -10.76 -4.28
C PRO A 16 3.67 -10.59 -3.78
N ALA A 17 3.25 -9.34 -3.60
CA ALA A 17 1.92 -8.94 -3.19
C ALA A 17 1.48 -7.71 -3.98
N GLN A 18 0.21 -7.62 -4.35
CA GLN A 18 -0.30 -6.58 -5.24
C GLN A 18 0.02 -5.15 -4.74
N GLY A 19 -0.13 -4.91 -3.43
CA GLY A 19 0.19 -3.63 -2.80
C GLY A 19 1.67 -3.25 -2.82
N HIS A 20 2.56 -4.16 -3.20
CA HIS A 20 4.00 -3.93 -3.30
C HIS A 20 4.48 -3.94 -4.76
N ILE A 21 3.97 -4.88 -5.56
CA ILE A 21 4.27 -4.96 -6.99
C ILE A 21 3.81 -3.69 -7.73
N SER A 22 2.59 -3.22 -7.45
CA SER A 22 2.06 -2.03 -8.14
C SER A 22 2.94 -0.79 -8.00
N PRO A 23 3.28 -0.33 -6.77
CA PRO A 23 4.16 0.82 -6.61
C PRO A 23 5.59 0.53 -7.11
N MET A 24 6.10 -0.70 -7.03
CA MET A 24 7.42 -1.04 -7.59
C MET A 24 7.43 -0.90 -9.12
N MET A 25 6.37 -1.32 -9.82
CA MET A 25 6.27 -1.17 -11.28
C MET A 25 6.11 0.29 -11.70
N GLN A 26 5.43 1.11 -10.90
CA GLN A 26 5.34 2.56 -11.12
C GLN A 26 6.70 3.26 -10.90
N LEU A 27 7.45 2.85 -9.87
CA LEU A 27 8.83 3.29 -9.67
C LEU A 27 9.70 2.90 -10.86
N ALA A 28 9.63 1.64 -11.29
CA ALA A 28 10.36 1.12 -12.43
C ALA A 28 10.15 1.96 -13.70
N LYS A 29 8.88 2.30 -13.99
CA LYS A 29 8.49 3.19 -15.09
C LYS A 29 9.04 4.59 -14.96
N THR A 30 8.98 5.13 -13.75
CA THR A 30 9.53 6.45 -13.44
C THR A 30 11.04 6.47 -13.70
N LEU A 31 11.81 5.50 -13.19
CA LEU A 31 13.26 5.44 -13.38
C LEU A 31 13.66 5.13 -14.83
N HIS A 32 12.91 4.28 -15.53
CA HIS A 32 13.12 4.04 -16.96
C HIS A 32 12.99 5.33 -17.78
N SER A 33 11.97 6.16 -17.48
CA SER A 33 11.78 7.45 -18.14
C SER A 33 12.94 8.44 -17.90
N LYS A 34 13.72 8.21 -16.82
CA LYS A 34 14.90 9.00 -16.44
C LYS A 34 16.23 8.41 -16.96
N GLY A 35 16.16 7.37 -17.79
CA GLY A 35 17.30 6.80 -18.51
C GLY A 35 17.90 5.55 -17.89
N SER A 36 17.33 5.00 -16.82
CA SER A 36 17.78 3.73 -16.26
C SER A 36 17.38 2.54 -17.13
N SER A 37 18.24 1.53 -17.22
CA SER A 37 17.85 0.19 -17.70
C SER A 37 17.23 -0.57 -16.54
N ILE A 38 16.06 -1.19 -16.72
CA ILE A 38 15.34 -1.84 -15.61
C ILE A 38 15.43 -3.36 -15.73
N THR A 39 15.83 -3.99 -14.62
CA THR A 39 15.68 -5.43 -14.41
C THR A 39 14.82 -5.66 -13.17
N VAL A 40 13.68 -6.34 -13.31
CA VAL A 40 12.82 -6.73 -12.19
C VAL A 40 13.10 -8.19 -11.87
N VAL A 41 13.54 -8.46 -10.64
CA VAL A 41 13.75 -9.82 -10.13
C VAL A 41 12.59 -10.18 -9.22
N GLN A 42 11.84 -11.21 -9.60
CA GLN A 42 10.61 -11.63 -8.94
C GLN A 42 10.66 -13.10 -8.53
N THR A 43 9.84 -13.45 -7.55
CA THR A 43 9.68 -14.83 -7.06
C THR A 43 8.68 -15.58 -7.95
N LYS A 44 8.65 -16.92 -7.91
CA LYS A 44 7.60 -17.71 -8.59
C LYS A 44 6.22 -17.51 -7.98
N PHE A 45 6.15 -17.26 -6.69
CA PHE A 45 4.91 -16.95 -6.01
C PHE A 45 4.41 -15.57 -6.46
N ASN A 46 3.16 -15.50 -6.95
CA ASN A 46 2.42 -14.26 -7.23
C ASN A 46 3.21 -13.19 -8.02
N TYR A 47 3.87 -13.62 -9.09
CA TYR A 47 4.70 -12.78 -9.94
C TYR A 47 3.90 -11.85 -10.85
N PHE A 48 4.54 -10.78 -11.32
CA PHE A 48 3.94 -9.86 -12.26
C PHE A 48 4.06 -10.42 -13.68
N ASN A 49 2.92 -10.52 -14.36
CA ASN A 49 2.87 -10.80 -15.80
C ASN A 49 2.95 -9.46 -16.55
N PRO A 50 4.07 -9.14 -17.20
CA PRO A 50 4.20 -7.86 -17.89
C PRO A 50 3.20 -7.76 -19.05
N SER A 51 2.46 -6.65 -19.09
CA SER A 51 1.72 -6.23 -20.28
C SER A 51 2.68 -5.68 -21.35
N ASP A 52 2.13 -5.34 -22.52
CA ASP A 52 2.86 -4.63 -23.59
C ASP A 52 3.48 -3.32 -23.11
N ASP A 53 3.01 -2.75 -22.00
CA ASP A 53 3.62 -1.57 -21.42
C ASP A 53 5.03 -1.84 -20.91
N PHE A 54 5.47 -3.07 -20.64
CA PHE A 54 6.74 -3.37 -19.99
C PHE A 54 7.79 -4.05 -20.89
N THR A 55 7.66 -3.93 -22.22
CA THR A 55 8.57 -4.59 -23.19
C THR A 55 10.04 -4.16 -23.11
N ASP A 56 10.31 -2.94 -22.63
CA ASP A 56 11.67 -2.41 -22.46
C ASP A 56 12.38 -2.95 -21.21
N PHE A 57 11.70 -3.76 -20.40
CA PHE A 57 12.17 -4.18 -19.09
C PHE A 57 12.58 -5.65 -19.12
N GLN A 58 13.63 -6.00 -18.39
CA GLN A 58 14.01 -7.39 -18.20
C GLN A 58 13.33 -7.95 -16.95
N PHE A 59 12.58 -9.03 -17.07
CA PHE A 59 12.03 -9.77 -15.92
C PHE A 59 12.81 -11.06 -15.71
N ILE A 60 13.20 -11.33 -14.47
CA ILE A 60 13.87 -12.56 -14.07
C ILE A 60 13.10 -13.17 -12.91
N THR A 61 12.60 -14.39 -13.11
CA THR A 61 11.96 -15.15 -12.04
C THR A 61 13.00 -16.05 -11.39
N ILE A 62 13.35 -15.78 -10.13
CA ILE A 62 14.29 -16.62 -9.38
C ILE A 62 13.58 -17.88 -8.87
N PRO A 63 14.28 -19.03 -8.80
CA PRO A 63 13.71 -20.22 -8.22
C PRO A 63 13.56 -20.08 -6.69
N GLU A 64 12.39 -20.43 -6.18
CA GLU A 64 12.16 -20.83 -4.79
C GLU A 64 11.43 -22.18 -4.71
N SER A 65 11.60 -22.87 -3.57
CA SER A 65 10.97 -24.18 -3.29
C SER A 65 9.80 -24.03 -2.32
N ILE A 66 9.00 -22.97 -2.47
CA ILE A 66 7.87 -22.67 -1.57
C ILE A 66 6.55 -22.99 -2.28
N PRO A 67 5.77 -23.96 -1.79
CA PRO A 67 4.42 -24.21 -2.29
C PRO A 67 3.51 -23.01 -2.09
N GLU A 68 2.64 -22.70 -3.06
CA GLU A 68 1.63 -21.63 -2.91
C GLU A 68 0.69 -21.86 -1.72
N SER A 69 0.46 -23.13 -1.36
CA SER A 69 -0.33 -23.50 -0.18
C SER A 69 0.24 -22.97 1.13
N ASP A 70 1.55 -22.74 1.21
CA ASP A 70 2.20 -22.26 2.43
C ASP A 70 1.75 -20.85 2.80
N PHE A 71 1.42 -20.01 1.82
CA PHE A 71 0.87 -18.69 2.11
C PHE A 71 -0.46 -18.80 2.87
N LYS A 72 -1.33 -19.73 2.44
CA LYS A 72 -2.62 -20.00 3.10
C LYS A 72 -2.43 -20.67 4.48
N ASN A 73 -1.49 -21.60 4.58
CA ASN A 73 -1.30 -22.42 5.79
C ASN A 73 -0.52 -21.69 6.90
N LEU A 74 0.51 -20.91 6.54
CA LEU A 74 1.40 -20.23 7.48
C LEU A 74 0.98 -18.78 7.75
N GLY A 75 0.22 -18.19 6.83
CA GLY A 75 -0.09 -16.77 6.82
C GLY A 75 1.06 -15.91 6.29
N PRO A 76 0.80 -14.62 6.02
CA PRO A 76 1.69 -13.72 5.29
C PRO A 76 3.05 -13.49 5.96
N ILE A 77 3.11 -13.41 7.30
CA ILE A 77 4.36 -13.09 8.02
C ILE A 77 5.33 -14.27 8.03
N GLN A 78 4.84 -15.47 8.35
CA GLN A 78 5.68 -16.66 8.35
C GLN A 78 6.10 -17.05 6.92
N PHE A 79 5.21 -16.84 5.95
CA PHE A 79 5.55 -16.95 4.54
C PHE A 79 6.68 -15.99 4.13
N LEU A 80 6.64 -14.72 4.57
CA LEU A 80 7.68 -13.75 4.30
C LEU A 80 9.07 -14.18 4.85
N PHE A 81 9.12 -14.75 6.05
CA PHE A 81 10.37 -15.27 6.61
C PHE A 81 10.93 -16.43 5.79
N LYS A 82 10.06 -17.37 5.41
CA LYS A 82 10.44 -18.49 4.54
C LYS A 82 10.94 -17.99 3.19
N LEU A 83 10.24 -17.01 2.58
CA LEU A 83 10.63 -16.40 1.32
C LEU A 83 12.02 -15.76 1.40
N ASN A 84 12.30 -14.97 2.43
CA ASN A 84 13.61 -14.36 2.61
C ASN A 84 14.74 -15.38 2.75
N LYS A 85 14.47 -16.52 3.40
CA LYS A 85 15.45 -17.60 3.55
C LYS A 85 15.71 -18.33 2.22
N GLU A 86 14.65 -18.73 1.52
CA GLU A 86 14.76 -19.55 0.31
C GLU A 86 15.30 -18.76 -0.89
N CYS A 87 14.95 -17.48 -1.02
CA CYS A 87 15.39 -16.65 -2.15
C CYS A 87 16.83 -16.15 -2.03
N GLN A 88 17.48 -16.29 -0.87
CA GLN A 88 18.81 -15.70 -0.65
C GLN A 88 19.86 -16.25 -1.62
N VAL A 89 19.92 -17.57 -1.81
CA VAL A 89 20.92 -18.20 -2.68
C VAL A 89 20.61 -17.91 -4.15
N SER A 90 19.36 -18.11 -4.57
CA SER A 90 18.96 -17.91 -5.96
C SER A 90 19.06 -16.46 -6.42
N PHE A 91 18.82 -15.49 -5.51
CA PHE A 91 19.05 -14.09 -5.82
C PHE A 91 20.54 -13.75 -5.94
N LYS A 92 21.42 -14.33 -5.10
CA LYS A 92 22.87 -14.14 -5.24
C LYS A 92 23.38 -14.69 -6.59
N ASP A 93 22.93 -15.87 -6.98
CA ASP A 93 23.28 -16.46 -8.27
C ASP A 93 22.80 -15.59 -9.43
N CYS A 94 21.56 -15.08 -9.35
CA CYS A 94 21.01 -14.13 -10.32
C CYS A 94 21.87 -12.86 -10.42
N LEU A 95 22.26 -12.27 -9.29
CA LEU A 95 23.06 -11.05 -9.27
C LEU A 95 24.47 -11.29 -9.83
N GLY A 96 25.09 -12.42 -9.49
CA GLY A 96 26.36 -12.85 -10.07
C GLY A 96 26.29 -13.01 -11.58
N GLN A 97 25.23 -13.63 -12.10
CA GLN A 97 25.02 -13.76 -13.55
C GLN A 97 24.82 -12.40 -14.24
N LEU A 98 24.08 -11.48 -13.63
CA LEU A 98 23.90 -10.13 -14.16
C LEU A 98 25.22 -9.35 -14.22
N LEU A 99 26.11 -9.52 -13.25
CA LEU A 99 27.44 -8.89 -13.22
C LEU A 99 28.39 -9.43 -14.31
N LEU A 100 28.18 -10.66 -14.78
CA LEU A 100 28.94 -11.23 -15.88
C LEU A 100 28.50 -10.70 -17.26
N GLN A 101 27.31 -10.08 -17.35
CA GLN A 101 26.82 -9.51 -18.60
C GLN A 101 27.52 -8.16 -18.87
N GLN A 102 28.37 -8.12 -19.88
CA GLN A 102 29.13 -6.91 -20.27
C GLN A 102 28.27 -5.75 -20.77
N SER A 103 26.97 -5.98 -21.01
CA SER A 103 26.12 -5.04 -21.73
C SER A 103 25.52 -3.91 -20.89
N ASN A 104 25.51 -3.98 -19.54
CA ASN A 104 25.12 -2.87 -18.65
C ASN A 104 25.63 -3.11 -17.20
N GLU A 105 26.40 -2.17 -16.65
CA GLU A 105 26.81 -2.14 -15.24
C GLU A 105 25.60 -1.95 -14.30
N ILE A 106 25.59 -2.66 -13.16
CA ILE A 106 24.55 -2.51 -12.14
C ILE A 106 24.84 -1.27 -11.30
N SER A 107 23.98 -0.25 -11.40
CA SER A 107 24.06 0.98 -10.61
C SER A 107 23.73 0.72 -9.14
N CYS A 108 22.61 0.04 -8.89
CA CYS A 108 22.13 -0.28 -7.55
C CYS A 108 21.07 -1.37 -7.58
N VAL A 109 20.84 -1.96 -6.42
CA VAL A 109 19.69 -2.84 -6.13
C VAL A 109 18.68 -2.04 -5.32
N ILE A 110 17.49 -1.80 -5.88
CA ILE A 110 16.36 -1.24 -5.14
C ILE A 110 15.44 -2.39 -4.73
N TYR A 111 15.25 -2.56 -3.43
CA TYR A 111 14.44 -3.67 -2.90
C TYR A 111 13.35 -3.15 -1.99
N ASP A 112 12.21 -3.81 -2.04
CA ASP A 112 11.13 -3.59 -1.08
C ASP A 112 11.64 -3.87 0.34
N GLU A 113 11.31 -3.03 1.31
CA GLU A 113 11.89 -3.09 2.66
C GLU A 113 11.77 -4.46 3.35
N PHE A 114 10.77 -5.27 2.96
CA PHE A 114 10.52 -6.61 3.48
C PHE A 114 11.29 -7.73 2.75
N MET A 115 11.94 -7.44 1.63
CA MET A 115 12.78 -8.39 0.85
C MET A 115 14.26 -8.27 1.24
N TYR A 116 14.56 -8.30 2.53
CA TYR A 116 15.89 -8.05 3.10
C TYR A 116 16.96 -9.09 2.72
N PHE A 117 16.61 -10.23 2.10
CA PHE A 117 17.60 -11.08 1.44
C PHE A 117 18.37 -10.36 0.33
N ALA A 118 17.72 -9.40 -0.35
CA ALA A 118 18.33 -8.64 -1.44
C ALA A 118 19.45 -7.73 -0.93
N GLU A 119 19.26 -7.15 0.27
CA GLU A 119 20.28 -6.37 0.96
C GLU A 119 21.55 -7.20 1.24
N SER A 120 21.35 -8.41 1.80
CA SER A 120 22.45 -9.32 2.12
C SER A 120 23.28 -9.66 0.88
N ALA A 121 22.62 -9.91 -0.25
CA ALA A 121 23.29 -10.18 -1.52
C ALA A 121 24.02 -8.94 -2.06
N ALA A 122 23.35 -7.79 -2.11
CA ALA A 122 23.95 -6.54 -2.60
C ALA A 122 25.23 -6.19 -1.81
N LYS A 123 25.20 -6.34 -0.49
CA LYS A 123 26.36 -6.12 0.38
C LYS A 123 27.53 -7.07 0.08
N GLU A 124 27.26 -8.35 -0.19
CA GLU A 124 28.29 -9.34 -0.53
C GLU A 124 28.98 -9.00 -1.85
N PHE A 125 28.21 -8.58 -2.86
CA PHE A 125 28.73 -8.12 -4.15
C PHE A 125 29.23 -6.67 -4.13
N LYS A 126 29.21 -5.98 -2.98
CA LYS A 126 29.59 -4.57 -2.80
C LYS A 126 28.84 -3.62 -3.73
N LEU A 127 27.58 -3.92 -4.01
CA LEU A 127 26.70 -3.08 -4.80
C LEU A 127 25.94 -2.09 -3.91
N PRO A 128 25.76 -0.83 -4.36
CA PRO A 128 24.86 0.10 -3.71
C PRO A 128 23.45 -0.48 -3.60
N SER A 129 22.79 -0.23 -2.46
CA SER A 129 21.42 -0.69 -2.25
C SER A 129 20.53 0.46 -1.79
N VAL A 130 19.30 0.49 -2.29
CA VAL A 130 18.30 1.49 -1.94
C VAL A 130 17.06 0.76 -1.46
N ILE A 131 16.46 1.23 -0.39
CA ILE A 131 15.23 0.63 0.12
C ILE A 131 14.04 1.36 -0.49
N PHE A 132 13.02 0.60 -0.85
CA PHE A 132 11.73 1.13 -1.22
C PHE A 132 10.67 0.73 -0.19
N SER A 133 10.13 1.71 0.52
CA SER A 133 8.97 1.50 1.39
C SER A 133 7.69 1.82 0.63
N THR A 134 6.81 0.81 0.58
CA THR A 134 5.46 0.91 0.03
C THR A 134 4.42 1.27 1.10
N THR A 135 4.87 1.44 2.36
CA THR A 135 4.08 1.93 3.49
C THR A 135 4.18 3.45 3.63
N SER A 136 3.30 4.06 4.42
CA SER A 136 3.39 5.49 4.75
C SER A 136 4.64 5.80 5.57
N ALA A 137 5.18 7.03 5.45
CA ALA A 137 6.32 7.44 6.26
C ALA A 137 5.98 7.39 7.75
N THR A 138 4.74 7.71 8.10
CA THR A 138 4.23 7.60 9.46
C THR A 138 4.22 6.16 9.93
N ALA A 139 3.71 5.20 9.14
CA ALA A 139 3.73 3.79 9.53
C ALA A 139 5.16 3.27 9.72
N PHE A 140 6.12 3.71 8.89
CA PHE A 140 7.53 3.42 9.12
C PHE A 140 7.99 3.97 10.48
N ALA A 141 7.81 5.27 10.73
CA ALA A 141 8.20 5.88 12.00
C ALA A 141 7.57 5.16 13.21
N CYS A 142 6.30 4.76 13.10
CA CYS A 142 5.59 4.00 14.12
C CYS A 142 6.24 2.64 14.40
N ARG A 143 6.65 1.90 13.35
CA ARG A 143 7.36 0.63 13.52
C ARG A 143 8.66 0.82 14.29
N SER A 144 9.42 1.87 13.98
CA SER A 144 10.68 2.19 14.67
C SER A 144 10.48 2.50 16.15
N VAL A 145 9.39 3.21 16.49
CA VAL A 145 9.04 3.52 17.89
C VAL A 145 8.56 2.27 18.60
N PHE A 146 7.70 1.49 17.95
CA PHE A 146 7.13 0.30 18.53
C PHE A 146 8.21 -0.76 18.84
N ASP A 147 9.18 -0.93 17.95
CA ASP A 147 10.34 -1.81 18.19
C ASP A 147 11.17 -1.38 19.41
N LYS A 148 11.39 -0.06 19.58
CA LYS A 148 12.06 0.50 20.77
C LYS A 148 11.25 0.28 22.05
N LEU A 149 9.95 0.54 22.02
CA LEU A 149 9.05 0.33 23.17
C LEU A 149 8.95 -1.16 23.55
N TYR A 150 8.97 -2.06 22.57
CA TYR A 150 8.97 -3.50 22.79
C TYR A 150 10.25 -3.96 23.47
N THR A 151 11.40 -3.53 22.95
CA THR A 151 12.73 -3.88 23.50
C THR A 151 12.89 -3.42 24.95
N ASN A 152 12.27 -2.30 25.32
CA ASN A 152 12.31 -1.74 26.68
C ASN A 152 11.23 -2.31 27.62
N ASP A 153 10.50 -3.35 27.22
CA ASP A 153 9.41 -4.00 27.96
C ASP A 153 8.23 -3.08 28.35
N VAL A 154 8.15 -1.90 27.74
CA VAL A 154 7.08 -0.92 27.98
C VAL A 154 5.74 -1.46 27.47
N LEU A 155 5.76 -2.31 26.44
CA LEU A 155 4.55 -2.92 25.89
C LEU A 155 3.98 -4.05 26.75
N ALA A 156 4.78 -4.70 27.61
CA ALA A 156 4.24 -5.66 28.57
C ALA A 156 3.36 -4.95 29.62
N LEU A 157 3.78 -3.77 30.09
CA LEU A 157 3.00 -2.93 31.01
C LEU A 157 1.64 -2.51 30.40
N LEU A 158 1.61 -2.29 29.08
CA LEU A 158 0.40 -1.89 28.33
C LEU A 158 -0.58 -3.06 28.07
N LYS A 159 -0.11 -4.33 28.11
CA LYS A 159 -0.99 -5.51 28.00
C LYS A 159 -1.83 -5.72 29.27
N GLU A 160 -1.31 -5.32 30.42
CA GLU A 160 -1.97 -5.53 31.72
C GLU A 160 -3.09 -4.51 31.99
N HIS A 161 -3.03 -3.33 31.37
CA HIS A 161 -3.95 -2.22 31.64
C HIS A 161 -4.79 -1.89 30.41
N LYS A 162 -5.94 -2.56 30.25
CA LYS A 162 -6.89 -2.33 29.14
C LYS A 162 -7.29 -0.85 28.95
N GLY A 163 -7.23 -0.04 30.01
CA GLY A 163 -7.50 1.40 29.95
C GLY A 163 -6.49 2.22 29.13
N GLN A 164 -5.25 1.75 28.99
CA GLN A 164 -4.17 2.48 28.31
C GLN A 164 -4.21 2.36 26.78
N GLN A 165 -5.07 1.50 26.22
CA GLN A 165 -5.17 1.31 24.78
C GLN A 165 -5.67 2.55 24.02
N GLU A 166 -6.46 3.40 24.68
CA GLU A 166 -6.95 4.66 24.14
C GLU A 166 -6.01 5.84 24.40
N GLU A 167 -4.97 5.66 25.22
CA GLU A 167 -4.00 6.71 25.50
C GLU A 167 -3.14 7.00 24.28
N LEU A 168 -2.84 8.28 24.08
CA LEU A 168 -1.96 8.72 23.01
C LEU A 168 -0.53 8.27 23.28
N VAL A 169 0.15 7.82 22.24
CA VAL A 169 1.58 7.54 22.29
C VAL A 169 2.33 8.87 22.42
N PRO A 170 3.12 9.08 23.49
CA PRO A 170 3.90 10.31 23.66
C PRO A 170 4.72 10.62 22.41
N GLU A 171 4.73 11.88 21.98
CA GLU A 171 5.47 12.38 20.80
C GLU A 171 4.99 11.87 19.42
N PHE A 172 3.98 10.99 19.37
CA PHE A 172 3.45 10.41 18.13
C PHE A 172 1.94 10.65 17.95
N TYR A 173 1.50 11.89 18.17
CA TYR A 173 0.12 12.30 17.86
C TYR A 173 -0.22 12.07 16.37
N PRO A 174 -1.43 11.60 16.02
CA PRO A 174 -2.62 11.33 16.84
C PRO A 174 -2.78 9.86 17.29
N LEU A 175 -1.69 9.10 17.33
CA LEU A 175 -1.74 7.66 17.48
C LEU A 175 -1.94 7.27 18.94
N ARG A 176 -2.79 6.26 19.13
CA ARG A 176 -2.98 5.59 20.42
C ARG A 176 -2.24 4.26 20.42
N TYR A 177 -2.04 3.69 21.59
CA TYR A 177 -1.40 2.37 21.71
C TYR A 177 -2.10 1.27 20.90
N LYS A 178 -3.44 1.32 20.78
CA LYS A 178 -4.20 0.34 19.96
C LYS A 178 -4.04 0.53 18.45
N ASP A 179 -3.53 1.67 18.02
CA ASP A 179 -3.33 2.02 16.61
C ASP A 179 -1.97 1.52 16.08
N PHE A 180 -1.11 0.97 16.95
CA PHE A 180 0.16 0.40 16.52
C PHE A 180 -0.04 -0.72 15.48
N PRO A 181 0.90 -0.85 14.50
CA PRO A 181 0.71 -1.64 13.29
C PRO A 181 0.79 -3.18 13.48
N VAL A 182 0.07 -3.72 14.45
CA VAL A 182 -0.03 -5.16 14.69
C VAL A 182 -0.75 -5.89 13.55
N SER A 183 -0.43 -7.17 13.38
CA SER A 183 -1.04 -8.03 12.37
C SER A 183 -2.13 -8.90 12.97
N ARG A 184 -3.25 -9.06 12.25
CA ARG A 184 -4.26 -10.09 12.56
C ARG A 184 -3.78 -11.51 12.25
N PHE A 185 -2.73 -11.62 11.44
CA PHE A 185 -2.27 -12.89 10.87
C PHE A 185 -0.99 -13.43 11.54
N ALA A 186 -0.49 -12.79 12.60
CA ALA A 186 0.77 -13.19 13.21
C ALA A 186 0.81 -12.83 14.70
N SER A 187 1.64 -13.55 15.45
CA SER A 187 1.91 -13.22 16.85
C SER A 187 2.71 -11.92 16.95
N LEU A 188 2.66 -11.28 18.12
CA LEU A 188 3.42 -10.06 18.38
C LEU A 188 4.93 -10.29 18.18
N GLU A 189 5.43 -11.43 18.62
CA GLU A 189 6.84 -11.81 18.51
C GLU A 189 7.29 -11.88 17.06
N SER A 190 6.49 -12.50 16.18
CA SER A 190 6.76 -12.55 14.74
C SER A 190 6.74 -11.16 14.11
N ILE A 191 5.81 -10.29 14.51
CA ILE A 191 5.77 -8.91 14.00
C ILE A 191 7.02 -8.14 14.44
N MET A 192 7.48 -8.34 15.69
CA MET A 192 8.70 -7.69 16.19
C MET A 192 9.95 -8.20 15.49
N GLU A 193 9.98 -9.47 15.12
CA GLU A 193 11.05 -9.99 14.27
C GLU A 193 11.06 -9.34 12.88
N VAL A 194 9.90 -9.13 12.25
CA VAL A 194 9.82 -8.34 11.01
C VAL A 194 10.35 -6.92 11.23
N TYR A 195 9.98 -6.27 12.34
CA TYR A 195 10.42 -4.89 12.59
C TYR A 195 11.92 -4.80 12.81
N ARG A 196 12.52 -5.69 13.61
CA ARG A 196 13.97 -5.74 13.77
C ARG A 196 14.71 -5.88 12.44
N ASN A 197 14.15 -6.63 11.48
CA ASN A 197 14.74 -6.80 10.15
C ASN A 197 14.46 -5.62 9.18
N THR A 198 13.54 -4.71 9.53
CA THR A 198 13.03 -3.68 8.60
C THR A 198 13.17 -2.24 9.07
N VAL A 199 13.39 -1.96 10.35
CA VAL A 199 13.43 -0.57 10.88
C VAL A 199 14.81 0.06 10.96
N ASP A 200 15.88 -0.73 11.14
CA ASP A 200 17.26 -0.26 11.03
C ASP A 200 17.76 -0.51 9.61
N LYS A 201 17.89 0.57 8.86
CA LYS A 201 18.15 0.54 7.42
C LYS A 201 19.39 1.37 7.03
N ARG A 202 20.24 1.66 8.02
CA ARG A 202 21.43 2.52 7.89
C ARG A 202 22.53 1.96 6.98
N THR A 203 22.43 0.68 6.64
CA THR A 203 23.29 -0.04 5.72
C THR A 203 22.96 0.22 4.25
N ALA A 204 21.77 0.74 3.94
CA ALA A 204 21.40 1.16 2.59
C ALA A 204 21.97 2.55 2.26
N SER A 205 22.16 2.83 0.98
CA SER A 205 22.62 4.13 0.48
C SER A 205 21.56 5.22 0.63
N SER A 206 20.28 4.87 0.52
CA SER A 206 19.14 5.77 0.75
C SER A 206 17.83 4.98 0.94
N VAL A 207 16.78 5.68 1.35
CA VAL A 207 15.40 5.16 1.41
C VAL A 207 14.50 5.98 0.50
N ILE A 208 13.67 5.29 -0.28
CA ILE A 208 12.58 5.85 -1.04
C ILE A 208 11.29 5.50 -0.33
N ILE A 209 10.40 6.46 -0.16
CA ILE A 209 9.04 6.23 0.37
C ILE A 209 8.03 6.72 -0.65
N ASN A 210 7.06 5.87 -0.99
CA ASN A 210 5.94 6.23 -1.85
C ASN A 210 4.96 7.15 -1.08
N THR A 211 5.36 8.38 -0.82
CA THR A 211 4.57 9.42 -0.15
C THR A 211 4.98 10.80 -0.64
N ALA A 212 4.22 11.83 -0.27
CA ALA A 212 4.49 13.23 -0.57
C ALA A 212 4.83 14.01 0.71
N SER A 213 5.73 14.98 0.61
CA SER A 213 6.11 15.83 1.74
C SER A 213 4.96 16.67 2.29
N CYS A 214 4.01 17.08 1.45
CA CYS A 214 2.80 17.79 1.89
C CYS A 214 1.89 16.93 2.77
N LEU A 215 1.97 15.60 2.68
CA LEU A 215 1.17 14.69 3.51
C LEU A 215 1.85 14.34 4.84
N GLU A 216 3.17 14.10 4.82
CA GLU A 216 3.89 13.44 5.93
C GLU A 216 5.23 14.08 6.31
N SER A 217 5.39 15.41 6.12
CA SER A 217 6.66 16.13 6.39
C SER A 217 7.29 15.86 7.76
N SER A 218 6.49 15.80 8.83
CA SER A 218 6.99 15.51 10.18
C SER A 218 7.57 14.09 10.29
N SER A 219 6.88 13.08 9.76
CA SER A 219 7.33 11.69 9.78
C SER A 219 8.57 11.50 8.91
N LEU A 220 8.64 12.13 7.74
CA LEU A 220 9.82 12.14 6.87
C LEU A 220 11.03 12.76 7.57
N SER A 221 10.83 13.89 8.25
CA SER A 221 11.90 14.58 9.00
C SER A 221 12.40 13.73 10.16
N PHE A 222 11.50 13.10 10.91
CA PHE A 222 11.86 12.15 11.98
C PHE A 222 12.69 10.98 11.43
N LEU A 223 12.24 10.36 10.34
CA LEU A 223 12.96 9.24 9.73
C LEU A 223 14.37 9.65 9.30
N GLN A 224 14.51 10.77 8.59
CA GLN A 224 15.82 11.22 8.11
C GLN A 224 16.75 11.65 9.25
N GLN A 225 16.28 12.46 10.19
CA GLN A 225 17.14 13.12 11.17
C GLN A 225 17.41 12.29 12.42
N GLN A 226 16.44 11.48 12.86
CA GLN A 226 16.52 10.79 14.16
C GLN A 226 16.68 9.28 14.01
N GLN A 227 15.99 8.66 13.06
CA GLN A 227 15.96 7.20 12.95
C GLN A 227 17.04 6.65 12.02
N LEU A 228 17.16 7.19 10.80
CA LEU A 228 17.95 6.60 9.73
C LEU A 228 19.28 7.31 9.48
N GLN A 229 19.36 8.64 9.60
CA GLN A 229 20.61 9.39 9.33
C GLN A 229 21.23 9.10 7.95
N ILE A 230 20.40 8.70 6.99
CA ILE A 230 20.71 8.53 5.56
C ILE A 230 19.64 9.28 4.75
N PRO A 231 19.87 9.60 3.46
CA PRO A 231 18.89 10.30 2.63
C PRO A 231 17.55 9.55 2.55
N VAL A 232 16.45 10.29 2.73
CA VAL A 232 15.08 9.79 2.59
C VAL A 232 14.35 10.60 1.52
N TYR A 233 13.96 9.94 0.43
CA TYR A 233 13.29 10.56 -0.71
C TYR A 233 11.80 10.23 -0.73
N SER A 234 10.95 11.24 -0.58
CA SER A 234 9.51 11.13 -0.79
C SER A 234 9.19 11.37 -2.27
N ILE A 235 8.95 10.32 -3.04
CA ILE A 235 8.72 10.41 -4.51
C ILE A 235 7.31 9.95 -4.92
N GLY A 236 6.42 9.77 -3.95
CA GLY A 236 5.04 9.38 -4.18
C GLY A 236 4.07 10.57 -4.15
N PRO A 237 2.84 10.42 -4.67
CA PRO A 237 2.23 9.16 -5.09
C PRO A 237 2.70 8.71 -6.48
N LEU A 238 3.33 7.54 -6.57
CA LEU A 238 3.92 7.05 -7.83
C LEU A 238 2.88 6.80 -8.94
N HIS A 239 1.64 6.48 -8.57
CA HIS A 239 0.55 6.30 -9.54
C HIS A 239 0.17 7.59 -10.28
N MET A 240 0.48 8.77 -9.72
CA MET A 240 0.32 10.06 -10.38
C MET A 240 1.49 10.39 -11.32
N VAL A 241 2.67 9.83 -11.08
CA VAL A 241 3.88 10.04 -11.89
C VAL A 241 3.89 9.10 -13.10
N ALA A 242 3.57 7.83 -12.87
CA ALA A 242 3.51 6.80 -13.90
C ALA A 242 2.20 6.02 -13.78
N SER A 243 1.20 6.40 -14.58
CA SER A 243 -0.05 5.64 -14.67
C SER A 243 0.15 4.46 -15.63
N THR A 244 0.36 3.26 -15.07
CA THR A 244 0.41 2.01 -15.83
C THR A 244 -0.55 0.96 -15.27
N PRO A 245 -0.98 -0.02 -16.08
CA PRO A 245 -1.69 -1.19 -15.61
C PRO A 245 -0.76 -2.07 -14.78
N THR A 246 -1.06 -2.21 -13.48
CA THR A 246 -0.23 -2.98 -12.54
C THR A 246 -1.03 -4.00 -11.73
N SER A 247 -2.31 -4.21 -12.07
CA SER A 247 -3.17 -5.16 -11.37
C SER A 247 -2.72 -6.60 -11.66
N LEU A 248 -2.71 -7.44 -10.62
CA LEU A 248 -2.46 -8.89 -10.76
C LEU A 248 -3.75 -9.65 -11.11
N LEU A 249 -4.91 -9.03 -10.84
CA LEU A 249 -6.22 -9.58 -11.10
C LEU A 249 -6.87 -8.85 -12.28
N GLU A 250 -7.65 -9.60 -13.06
CA GLU A 250 -8.40 -9.05 -14.19
C GLU A 250 -9.44 -8.04 -13.70
N GLU A 251 -9.36 -6.81 -14.19
CA GLU A 251 -10.23 -5.71 -13.81
C GLU A 251 -11.53 -5.75 -14.61
N ASN A 252 -12.68 -5.74 -13.92
CA ASN A 252 -13.97 -5.67 -14.57
C ASN A 252 -14.36 -4.21 -14.87
N LYS A 253 -14.22 -3.79 -16.14
CA LYS A 253 -14.56 -2.44 -16.58
C LYS A 253 -16.07 -2.17 -16.74
N SER A 254 -16.93 -3.19 -16.64
CA SER A 254 -18.39 -2.99 -16.71
C SER A 254 -18.93 -2.11 -15.58
N CYS A 255 -18.21 -2.03 -14.45
CA CYS A 255 -18.57 -1.12 -13.36
C CYS A 255 -18.47 0.36 -13.76
N ILE A 256 -17.58 0.72 -14.70
CA ILE A 256 -17.48 2.10 -15.22
C ILE A 256 -18.73 2.47 -16.02
N GLU A 257 -19.24 1.54 -16.85
CA GLU A 257 -20.50 1.75 -17.57
C GLU A 257 -21.71 1.92 -16.65
N TRP A 258 -21.70 1.22 -15.50
CA TRP A 258 -22.71 1.41 -14.47
C TRP A 258 -22.57 2.76 -13.77
N LEU A 259 -21.34 3.20 -13.45
CA LEU A 259 -21.06 4.50 -12.84
C LEU A 259 -21.46 5.68 -13.74
N ASN A 260 -21.29 5.55 -15.07
CA ASN A 260 -21.72 6.56 -16.05
C ASN A 260 -23.22 6.89 -15.99
N LYS A 261 -24.04 6.00 -15.41
CA LYS A 261 -25.50 6.18 -15.27
C LYS A 261 -25.89 6.83 -13.94
N GLN A 262 -24.93 7.06 -13.05
CA GLN A 262 -25.15 7.60 -11.71
C GLN A 262 -24.95 9.11 -11.67
N ARG A 263 -25.52 9.76 -10.66
CA ARG A 263 -25.31 11.20 -10.44
C ARG A 263 -23.93 11.44 -9.84
N ALA A 264 -23.42 12.66 -9.99
CA ALA A 264 -22.15 13.06 -9.38
C ALA A 264 -22.22 12.91 -7.85
N ASN A 265 -21.13 12.45 -7.24
CA ASN A 265 -20.98 12.21 -5.80
C ASN A 265 -22.09 11.34 -5.16
N SER A 266 -22.79 10.49 -5.92
CA SER A 266 -23.93 9.71 -5.40
C SER A 266 -23.61 8.24 -5.09
N VAL A 267 -22.38 7.79 -5.36
CA VAL A 267 -21.96 6.40 -5.20
C VAL A 267 -20.90 6.28 -4.12
N ILE A 268 -21.08 5.35 -3.18
CA ILE A 268 -20.00 4.89 -2.31
C ILE A 268 -19.28 3.69 -2.94
N TYR A 269 -17.99 3.82 -3.19
CA TYR A 269 -17.13 2.72 -3.61
C TYR A 269 -16.63 1.95 -2.39
N ILE A 270 -16.62 0.61 -2.44
CA ILE A 270 -16.24 -0.25 -1.32
C ILE A 270 -15.20 -1.26 -1.79
N SER A 271 -14.01 -1.22 -1.20
CA SER A 271 -12.93 -2.18 -1.46
C SER A 271 -12.02 -2.32 -0.24
N LEU A 272 -11.86 -3.56 0.23
CA LEU A 272 -11.04 -3.88 1.41
C LEU A 272 -9.65 -4.42 1.03
N GLY A 273 -9.22 -4.17 -0.21
CA GLY A 273 -7.89 -4.55 -0.69
C GLY A 273 -7.78 -6.03 -1.09
N SER A 274 -6.55 -6.46 -1.32
CA SER A 274 -6.26 -7.77 -1.94
C SER A 274 -6.16 -8.93 -0.94
N ILE A 275 -6.13 -8.66 0.37
CA ILE A 275 -5.85 -9.68 1.41
C ILE A 275 -6.93 -9.75 2.49
N ALA A 276 -7.69 -8.67 2.73
CA ALA A 276 -8.68 -8.67 3.80
C ALA A 276 -9.75 -9.75 3.58
N LEU A 277 -10.18 -10.34 4.70
CA LEU A 277 -11.26 -11.32 4.75
C LEU A 277 -12.44 -10.70 5.50
N MET A 278 -13.65 -11.08 5.10
CA MET A 278 -14.88 -10.68 5.77
C MET A 278 -15.77 -11.91 5.96
N GLU A 279 -16.24 -12.09 7.19
CA GLU A 279 -17.15 -13.19 7.51
C GLU A 279 -18.54 -12.96 6.89
N ILE A 280 -19.29 -14.04 6.66
CA ILE A 280 -20.63 -13.95 6.04
C ILE A 280 -21.56 -13.05 6.84
N ASN A 281 -21.50 -13.10 8.17
CA ASN A 281 -22.31 -12.24 9.03
C ASN A 281 -21.96 -10.75 8.86
N GLU A 282 -20.67 -10.40 8.78
CA GLU A 282 -20.23 -9.03 8.51
C GLU A 282 -20.69 -8.55 7.13
N ILE A 283 -20.65 -9.40 6.10
CA ILE A 283 -21.16 -9.07 4.75
C ILE A 283 -22.66 -8.77 4.80
N MET A 284 -23.44 -9.55 5.54
CA MET A 284 -24.87 -9.35 5.67
C MET A 284 -25.20 -8.04 6.41
N GLU A 285 -24.46 -7.71 7.47
CA GLU A 285 -24.63 -6.44 8.18
C GLU A 285 -24.23 -5.24 7.31
N VAL A 286 -23.17 -5.36 6.52
CA VAL A 286 -22.78 -4.33 5.54
C VAL A 286 -23.84 -4.14 4.48
N ALA A 287 -24.33 -5.23 3.86
CA ALA A 287 -25.39 -5.16 2.86
C ALA A 287 -26.67 -4.52 3.43
N SER A 288 -27.06 -4.90 4.65
CA SER A 288 -28.24 -4.35 5.31
C SER A 288 -28.09 -2.86 5.62
N GLY A 289 -26.94 -2.43 6.14
CA GLY A 289 -26.68 -1.03 6.42
C GLY A 289 -26.57 -0.17 5.15
N LEU A 290 -25.99 -0.71 4.07
CA LEU A 290 -25.98 -0.05 2.76
C LEU A 290 -27.39 0.13 2.23
N ALA A 291 -28.23 -0.91 2.29
CA ALA A 291 -29.63 -0.82 1.88
C ALA A 291 -30.39 0.26 2.68
N ALA A 292 -30.19 0.32 4.00
CA ALA A 292 -30.79 1.30 4.90
C ALA A 292 -30.28 2.74 4.68
N SER A 293 -29.03 2.91 4.24
CA SER A 293 -28.45 4.23 3.93
C SER A 293 -29.10 4.92 2.72
N ASN A 294 -29.79 4.16 1.87
CA ASN A 294 -30.38 4.60 0.61
C ASN A 294 -29.38 5.24 -0.39
N GLN A 295 -28.08 4.94 -0.26
CA GLN A 295 -27.04 5.36 -1.21
C GLN A 295 -26.79 4.29 -2.27
N HIS A 296 -26.34 4.71 -3.46
CA HIS A 296 -25.84 3.78 -4.47
C HIS A 296 -24.44 3.32 -4.07
N PHE A 297 -24.09 2.07 -4.38
CA PHE A 297 -22.78 1.55 -4.02
C PHE A 297 -22.19 0.65 -5.10
N LEU A 298 -20.87 0.75 -5.25
CA LEU A 298 -20.07 -0.19 -6.04
C LEU A 298 -19.20 -0.98 -5.07
N TRP A 299 -19.40 -2.29 -4.98
CA TRP A 299 -18.73 -3.14 -4.00
C TRP A 299 -17.86 -4.20 -4.68
N VAL A 300 -16.56 -4.15 -4.38
CA VAL A 300 -15.61 -5.21 -4.72
C VAL A 300 -15.68 -6.32 -3.67
N ILE A 301 -16.15 -7.49 -4.07
CA ILE A 301 -16.06 -8.73 -3.29
C ILE A 301 -15.10 -9.65 -4.04
N ARG A 302 -13.87 -9.78 -3.55
CA ARG A 302 -12.82 -10.55 -4.23
C ARG A 302 -13.07 -12.05 -4.07
N PRO A 303 -12.80 -12.88 -5.09
CA PRO A 303 -12.83 -14.32 -4.91
C PRO A 303 -11.95 -14.80 -3.75
N GLY A 304 -12.48 -15.65 -2.88
CA GLY A 304 -11.80 -16.13 -1.67
C GLY A 304 -11.60 -15.08 -0.57
N SER A 305 -12.31 -13.94 -0.60
CA SER A 305 -12.35 -13.00 0.54
C SER A 305 -13.36 -13.39 1.62
N ILE A 306 -14.19 -14.41 1.36
CA ILE A 306 -15.14 -14.98 2.30
C ILE A 306 -14.61 -16.35 2.69
N PRO A 307 -14.31 -16.61 3.97
CA PRO A 307 -13.83 -17.91 4.41
C PRO A 307 -14.76 -19.04 3.99
N GLY A 308 -14.21 -20.05 3.30
CA GLY A 308 -14.98 -21.22 2.83
C GLY A 308 -15.84 -21.00 1.57
N SER A 309 -15.73 -19.85 0.90
CA SER A 309 -16.43 -19.57 -0.37
C SER A 309 -15.47 -19.07 -1.45
N GLU A 310 -15.73 -19.44 -2.70
CA GLU A 310 -14.98 -18.93 -3.85
C GLU A 310 -15.42 -17.51 -4.21
N TRP A 311 -16.71 -17.18 -4.11
CA TRP A 311 -17.20 -15.81 -4.26
C TRP A 311 -18.52 -15.61 -3.49
N THR A 312 -19.61 -15.21 -4.14
CA THR A 312 -20.90 -14.89 -3.52
C THR A 312 -21.87 -16.06 -3.49
N GLU A 313 -21.47 -17.28 -3.89
CA GLU A 313 -22.36 -18.44 -4.02
C GLU A 313 -22.94 -18.90 -2.67
N THR A 314 -22.24 -18.60 -1.57
CA THR A 314 -22.68 -18.89 -0.20
C THR A 314 -23.59 -17.82 0.38
N LEU A 315 -23.77 -16.69 -0.31
CA LEU A 315 -24.63 -15.60 0.15
C LEU A 315 -26.10 -15.91 -0.16
N SER A 316 -27.00 -15.52 0.75
CA SER A 316 -28.41 -15.86 0.67
C SER A 316 -29.16 -15.06 -0.41
N GLU A 317 -30.36 -15.50 -0.78
CA GLU A 317 -31.26 -14.68 -1.62
C GLU A 317 -31.59 -13.32 -1.00
N GLU A 318 -31.56 -13.22 0.33
CA GLU A 318 -31.75 -11.97 1.06
C GLU A 318 -30.64 -10.96 0.72
N PHE A 319 -29.38 -11.41 0.65
CA PHE A 319 -28.27 -10.58 0.18
C PHE A 319 -28.56 -10.01 -1.22
N SER A 320 -28.92 -10.87 -2.17
CA SER A 320 -29.22 -10.46 -3.54
C SER A 320 -30.35 -9.42 -3.61
N LYS A 321 -31.39 -9.57 -2.79
CA LYS A 321 -32.49 -8.59 -2.69
C LYS A 321 -32.05 -7.25 -2.08
N MET A 322 -31.14 -7.26 -1.11
CA MET A 322 -30.62 -6.03 -0.51
C MET A 322 -29.77 -5.21 -1.49
N VAL A 323 -29.08 -5.87 -2.41
CA VAL A 323 -28.11 -5.23 -3.31
C VAL A 323 -28.63 -4.94 -4.72
N SER A 324 -29.69 -5.61 -5.19
CA SER A 324 -30.13 -5.58 -6.60
C SER A 324 -30.51 -4.20 -7.15
N ASP A 325 -31.02 -3.30 -6.29
CA ASP A 325 -31.64 -2.06 -6.77
C ASP A 325 -30.66 -0.87 -6.84
N ARG A 326 -29.66 -0.84 -5.95
CA ARG A 326 -28.74 0.30 -5.77
C ARG A 326 -27.26 -0.10 -5.77
N GLY A 327 -26.99 -1.40 -5.74
CA GLY A 327 -25.66 -1.97 -5.66
C GLY A 327 -25.18 -2.50 -7.00
N TYR A 328 -23.88 -2.35 -7.25
CA TYR A 328 -23.18 -3.09 -8.29
C TYR A 328 -22.02 -3.84 -7.66
N ILE A 329 -21.95 -5.16 -7.87
CA ILE A 329 -20.93 -6.01 -7.26
C ILE A 329 -20.01 -6.55 -8.35
N VAL A 330 -18.71 -6.43 -8.14
CA VAL A 330 -17.68 -6.98 -9.03
C VAL A 330 -16.63 -7.77 -8.24
N LYS A 331 -15.97 -8.71 -8.91
CA LYS A 331 -14.85 -9.47 -8.35
C LYS A 331 -13.61 -8.61 -8.12
N TRP A 332 -13.34 -7.72 -9.06
CA TRP A 332 -12.21 -6.81 -9.05
C TRP A 332 -12.53 -5.59 -9.93
N ALA A 333 -12.19 -4.39 -9.47
CA ALA A 333 -12.50 -3.14 -10.16
C ALA A 333 -11.21 -2.41 -10.59
N PRO A 334 -11.24 -1.64 -11.69
CA PRO A 334 -10.17 -0.70 -12.03
C PRO A 334 -10.20 0.48 -11.05
N GLN A 335 -9.72 0.27 -9.82
CA GLN A 335 -9.92 1.17 -8.68
C GLN A 335 -9.50 2.62 -8.96
N LYS A 336 -8.39 2.83 -9.68
CA LYS A 336 -7.92 4.17 -10.08
C LYS A 336 -8.96 4.89 -10.95
N GLU A 337 -9.53 4.19 -11.94
CA GLU A 337 -10.58 4.74 -12.81
C GLU A 337 -11.88 4.98 -12.03
N VAL A 338 -12.23 4.08 -11.11
CA VAL A 338 -13.41 4.23 -10.25
C VAL A 338 -13.29 5.46 -9.34
N LEU A 339 -12.16 5.63 -8.64
CA LEU A 339 -11.97 6.77 -7.73
C LEU A 339 -11.90 8.11 -8.48
N ALA A 340 -11.40 8.12 -9.70
CA ALA A 340 -11.42 9.30 -10.56
C ALA A 340 -12.81 9.62 -11.16
N HIS A 341 -13.77 8.69 -11.06
CA HIS A 341 -15.07 8.83 -11.70
C HIS A 341 -15.97 9.85 -10.95
N PRO A 342 -16.61 10.84 -11.63
CA PRO A 342 -17.39 11.89 -10.97
C PRO A 342 -18.57 11.41 -10.11
N ALA A 343 -19.10 10.22 -10.39
CA ALA A 343 -20.16 9.62 -9.61
C ALA A 343 -19.74 9.14 -8.21
N VAL A 344 -18.45 8.87 -7.99
CA VAL A 344 -17.95 8.38 -6.71
C VAL A 344 -17.86 9.54 -5.73
N GLY A 345 -18.69 9.49 -4.69
CA GLY A 345 -18.73 10.49 -3.63
C GLY A 345 -18.02 10.06 -2.36
N GLY A 346 -17.69 8.78 -2.19
CA GLY A 346 -17.00 8.30 -1.00
C GLY A 346 -16.36 6.93 -1.21
N PHE A 347 -15.33 6.63 -0.43
CA PHE A 347 -14.61 5.38 -0.50
C PHE A 347 -14.55 4.67 0.85
N TRP A 348 -15.22 3.54 0.97
CA TRP A 348 -15.03 2.63 2.08
C TRP A 348 -13.84 1.73 1.83
N SER A 349 -12.81 1.91 2.64
CA SER A 349 -11.53 1.22 2.50
C SER A 349 -11.01 0.60 3.79
N HIS A 350 -10.24 -0.46 3.61
CA HIS A 350 -9.34 -0.99 4.63
C HIS A 350 -8.16 -0.08 4.98
N CYS A 351 -7.98 1.06 4.31
CA CYS A 351 -6.92 2.05 4.57
C CYS A 351 -5.50 1.56 4.27
N GLY A 352 -5.35 0.59 3.36
CA GLY A 352 -4.03 0.26 2.80
C GLY A 352 -3.43 1.46 2.05
N TRP A 353 -2.12 1.65 2.16
CA TRP A 353 -1.48 2.91 1.76
C TRP A 353 -1.71 3.32 0.30
N ASN A 354 -1.62 2.38 -0.65
CA ASN A 354 -1.91 2.69 -2.06
C ASN A 354 -3.33 3.21 -2.26
N SER A 355 -4.33 2.54 -1.68
CA SER A 355 -5.74 2.96 -1.74
C SER A 355 -5.97 4.32 -1.09
N THR A 356 -5.27 4.61 0.02
CA THR A 356 -5.29 5.93 0.67
C THR A 356 -4.75 7.01 -0.26
N LEU A 357 -3.59 6.79 -0.88
CA LEU A 357 -3.00 7.72 -1.83
C LEU A 357 -3.91 7.95 -3.05
N GLU A 358 -4.48 6.89 -3.63
CA GLU A 358 -5.40 7.00 -4.76
C GLU A 358 -6.66 7.82 -4.40
N SER A 359 -7.23 7.61 -3.20
CA SER A 359 -8.41 8.36 -2.75
C SER A 359 -8.11 9.85 -2.54
N ILE A 360 -7.00 10.17 -1.87
CA ILE A 360 -6.59 11.55 -1.63
C ILE A 360 -6.25 12.25 -2.95
N SER A 361 -5.56 11.54 -3.87
CA SER A 361 -5.20 12.06 -5.19
C SER A 361 -6.43 12.35 -6.05
N GLU A 362 -7.56 11.68 -5.77
CA GLU A 362 -8.83 11.97 -6.44
C GLU A 362 -9.81 12.84 -5.64
N GLY A 363 -9.46 13.23 -4.41
CA GLY A 363 -10.28 14.11 -3.59
C GLY A 363 -11.55 13.41 -3.07
N VAL A 364 -11.51 12.09 -2.93
CA VAL A 364 -12.61 11.27 -2.45
C VAL A 364 -12.45 11.03 -0.95
N PRO A 365 -13.41 11.43 -0.10
CA PRO A 365 -13.34 11.20 1.34
C PRO A 365 -13.64 9.72 1.68
N MET A 366 -13.18 9.26 2.85
CA MET A 366 -13.11 7.82 3.16
C MET A 366 -13.90 7.37 4.39
N ILE A 367 -14.56 6.22 4.29
CA ILE A 367 -14.93 5.41 5.46
C ILE A 367 -13.78 4.43 5.72
N CYS A 368 -13.22 4.50 6.92
CA CYS A 368 -12.02 3.77 7.31
C CYS A 368 -12.39 2.54 8.13
N ARG A 369 -12.09 1.34 7.61
CA ARG A 369 -12.23 0.06 8.32
C ARG A 369 -10.91 -0.71 8.31
N PRO A 370 -9.91 -0.28 9.10
CA PRO A 370 -8.62 -0.92 9.12
C PRO A 370 -8.72 -2.37 9.60
N PHE A 371 -7.97 -3.26 8.95
CA PHE A 371 -7.94 -4.69 9.23
C PHE A 371 -6.65 -5.12 9.92
N SER A 372 -5.48 -4.78 9.36
CA SER A 372 -4.18 -5.29 9.82
C SER A 372 -3.01 -4.37 9.42
N GLY A 373 -1.87 -4.47 10.10
CA GLY A 373 -0.65 -3.76 9.73
C GLY A 373 -0.78 -2.24 9.89
N ASP A 374 -0.24 -1.50 8.92
CA ASP A 374 -0.19 -0.03 8.88
C ASP A 374 -1.57 0.64 8.79
N GLN A 375 -2.62 -0.11 8.45
CA GLN A 375 -3.95 0.41 8.15
C GLN A 375 -4.56 1.25 9.28
N LYS A 376 -4.31 0.89 10.54
CA LYS A 376 -4.79 1.69 11.69
C LYS A 376 -4.11 3.04 11.79
N VAL A 377 -2.79 3.09 11.54
CA VAL A 377 -2.02 4.33 11.49
C VAL A 377 -2.57 5.23 10.38
N ASN A 378 -2.79 4.66 9.19
CA ASN A 378 -3.34 5.40 8.06
C ASN A 378 -4.77 5.92 8.35
N ALA A 379 -5.63 5.09 8.95
CA ALA A 379 -6.99 5.48 9.35
C ALA A 379 -7.00 6.66 10.33
N ARG A 380 -6.08 6.68 11.31
CA ARG A 380 -5.95 7.79 12.25
C ARG A 380 -5.50 9.08 11.60
N TYR A 381 -4.64 9.02 10.59
CA TYR A 381 -4.24 10.19 9.83
C TYR A 381 -5.38 10.73 8.97
N LEU A 382 -6.13 9.85 8.31
CA LEU A 382 -7.36 10.20 7.57
C LEU A 382 -8.39 10.89 8.47
N GLU A 383 -8.60 10.38 9.68
CA GLU A 383 -9.59 10.90 10.63
C GLU A 383 -9.14 12.18 11.35
N CYS A 384 -7.95 12.17 11.94
CA CYS A 384 -7.53 13.21 12.90
C CYS A 384 -6.64 14.31 12.29
N VAL A 385 -5.80 13.96 11.31
CA VAL A 385 -4.82 14.89 10.72
C VAL A 385 -5.40 15.56 9.49
N TRP A 386 -5.68 14.76 8.46
CA TRP A 386 -6.20 15.26 7.18
C TRP A 386 -7.69 15.58 7.26
N LYS A 387 -8.42 14.91 8.18
CA LYS A 387 -9.87 15.04 8.37
C LYS A 387 -10.62 14.84 7.05
N THR A 388 -10.20 13.83 6.30
CA THR A 388 -10.78 13.41 5.03
C THR A 388 -11.49 12.06 5.13
N GLY A 389 -11.66 11.53 6.34
CA GLY A 389 -12.40 10.30 6.55
C GLY A 389 -12.87 10.10 7.99
N ILE A 390 -13.64 9.03 8.19
CA ILE A 390 -14.18 8.61 9.48
C ILE A 390 -13.84 7.15 9.74
N GLN A 391 -13.42 6.82 10.96
CA GLN A 391 -13.13 5.43 11.32
C GLN A 391 -14.35 4.73 11.91
N VAL A 392 -14.64 3.52 11.40
CA VAL A 392 -15.66 2.62 11.96
C VAL A 392 -14.96 1.63 12.90
N GLU A 393 -14.96 1.98 14.19
CA GLU A 393 -14.41 1.15 15.26
C GLU A 393 -15.44 0.14 15.80
N GLY A 394 -14.94 -0.94 16.41
CA GLY A 394 -15.78 -1.94 17.06
C GLY A 394 -16.44 -2.95 16.11
N ALA A 395 -17.55 -3.53 16.60
CA ALA A 395 -18.36 -4.49 15.86
C ALA A 395 -19.07 -3.81 14.69
N LEU A 396 -19.10 -4.48 13.55
CA LEU A 396 -19.70 -3.96 12.32
C LEU A 396 -21.16 -4.42 12.23
N ASP A 397 -22.06 -3.68 12.85
CA ASP A 397 -23.51 -3.86 12.70
C ASP A 397 -24.10 -2.94 11.63
N ARG A 398 -25.27 -3.30 11.09
CA ARG A 398 -25.98 -2.56 10.05
C ARG A 398 -26.23 -1.09 10.41
N GLY A 399 -26.42 -0.78 11.70
CA GLY A 399 -26.63 0.59 12.16
C GLY A 399 -25.34 1.40 12.12
N ALA A 400 -24.21 0.80 12.51
CA ALA A 400 -22.89 1.41 12.37
C ALA A 400 -22.56 1.70 10.91
N VAL A 401 -22.89 0.76 10.02
CA VAL A 401 -22.76 0.91 8.57
C VAL A 401 -23.62 2.05 8.04
N GLU A 402 -24.92 2.03 8.33
CA GLU A 402 -25.86 3.07 7.87
C GLU A 402 -25.41 4.46 8.32
N ARG A 403 -25.04 4.60 9.61
CA ARG A 403 -24.57 5.87 10.17
C ARG A 403 -23.30 6.36 9.48
N ALA A 404 -22.32 5.49 9.26
CA ALA A 404 -21.07 5.87 8.61
C ALA A 404 -21.30 6.33 7.16
N VAL A 405 -22.15 5.61 6.41
CA VAL A 405 -22.49 5.98 5.02
C VAL A 405 -23.22 7.31 4.97
N LYS A 406 -24.21 7.54 5.84
CA LYS A 406 -24.92 8.82 5.90
C LYS A 406 -24.01 9.99 6.30
N ARG A 407 -23.16 9.80 7.32
CA ARG A 407 -22.18 10.82 7.75
C ARG A 407 -21.26 11.26 6.62
N LEU A 408 -20.78 10.32 5.80
CA LEU A 408 -19.88 10.64 4.69
C LEU A 408 -20.61 11.22 3.46
N MET A 409 -21.78 10.67 3.13
CA MET A 409 -22.43 10.91 1.83
C MET A 409 -23.58 11.93 1.88
N VAL A 410 -24.14 12.21 3.05
CA VAL A 410 -25.39 12.98 3.21
C VAL A 410 -25.22 14.15 4.16
N ASP A 411 -24.54 13.94 5.29
CA ASP A 411 -24.41 14.96 6.33
C ASP A 411 -23.39 16.06 5.95
N GLU A 412 -23.51 17.23 6.58
CA GLU A 412 -22.60 18.38 6.36
C GLU A 412 -21.13 18.03 6.70
N GLU A 413 -20.93 17.12 7.66
CA GLU A 413 -19.59 16.59 8.01
C GLU A 413 -18.88 16.00 6.79
N GLY A 414 -19.59 15.22 5.96
CA GLY A 414 -19.05 14.61 4.75
C GLY A 414 -18.68 15.61 3.66
N GLU A 415 -19.44 16.70 3.53
CA GLU A 415 -19.13 17.79 2.60
C GLU A 415 -17.87 18.56 3.03
N GLU A 416 -17.65 18.77 4.34
CA GLU A 416 -16.41 19.35 4.84
C GLU A 416 -15.20 18.43 4.61
N MET A 417 -15.37 17.11 4.79
CA MET A 417 -14.33 16.13 4.46
C MET A 417 -13.97 16.14 2.97
N ARG A 418 -14.98 16.27 2.10
CA ARG A 418 -14.78 16.37 0.65
C ARG A 418 -13.98 17.61 0.27
N LYS A 419 -14.31 18.79 0.84
CA LYS A 419 -13.55 20.02 0.61
C LYS A 419 -12.07 19.86 1.00
N ARG A 420 -11.80 19.21 2.13
CA ARG A 420 -10.43 18.92 2.57
C ARG A 420 -9.71 17.94 1.65
N ALA A 421 -10.39 16.88 1.21
CA ALA A 421 -9.85 15.92 0.26
C ALA A 421 -9.50 16.59 -1.08
N ILE A 422 -10.35 17.49 -1.58
CA ILE A 422 -10.08 18.30 -2.78
C ILE A 422 -8.87 19.23 -2.57
N SER A 423 -8.72 19.85 -1.39
CA SER A 423 -7.54 20.68 -1.08
C SER A 423 -6.24 19.86 -1.18
N LEU A 424 -6.21 18.68 -0.56
CA LEU A 424 -5.04 17.79 -0.61
C LEU A 424 -4.77 17.27 -2.03
N LYS A 425 -5.83 16.98 -2.81
CA LYS A 425 -5.71 16.65 -4.24
C LYS A 425 -4.97 17.75 -5.01
N GLU A 426 -5.31 19.01 -4.79
CA GLU A 426 -4.66 20.13 -5.47
C GLU A 426 -3.21 20.34 -5.00
N GLU A 427 -2.91 20.13 -3.72
CA GLU A 427 -1.53 20.14 -3.21
C GLU A 427 -0.67 19.02 -3.82
N LEU A 428 -1.21 17.81 -3.93
CA LEU A 428 -0.54 16.69 -4.60
C LEU A 428 -0.32 16.97 -6.09
N ARG A 429 -1.33 17.53 -6.77
CA ARG A 429 -1.19 17.95 -8.18
C ARG A 429 -0.11 19.01 -8.35
N ALA A 430 0.02 19.94 -7.40
CA ALA A 430 1.07 20.95 -7.41
C ALA A 430 2.46 20.34 -7.18
N SER A 431 2.59 19.35 -6.30
CA SER A 431 3.88 18.73 -5.98
C SER A 431 4.45 17.89 -7.14
N VAL A 432 3.59 17.27 -7.96
CA VAL A 432 3.97 16.47 -9.13
C VAL A 432 4.46 17.32 -10.31
N ARG A 433 3.98 18.57 -10.44
CA ARG A 433 4.35 19.47 -11.55
C ARG A 433 5.84 19.80 -11.50
N SER A 434 6.41 20.18 -12.64
CA SER A 434 7.80 20.63 -12.72
C SER A 434 8.06 21.78 -11.73
N GLY A 435 9.13 21.65 -10.95
CA GLY A 435 9.48 22.55 -9.84
C GLY A 435 8.74 22.27 -8.52
N GLY A 436 7.75 21.36 -8.50
CA GLY A 436 7.04 20.93 -7.30
C GLY A 436 7.90 20.03 -6.41
N SER A 437 7.50 19.88 -5.14
CA SER A 437 8.33 19.18 -4.14
C SER A 437 8.59 17.70 -4.45
N LEU A 438 7.59 16.99 -4.97
CA LEU A 438 7.74 15.58 -5.38
C LEU A 438 8.65 15.50 -6.61
N HIS A 439 8.41 16.35 -7.61
CA HIS A 439 9.26 16.41 -8.81
C HIS A 439 10.74 16.65 -8.44
N ASN A 440 11.02 17.63 -7.57
CA ASN A 440 12.38 17.94 -7.15
C ASN A 440 13.01 16.78 -6.36
N SER A 441 12.27 16.17 -5.43
CA SER A 441 12.73 14.98 -4.68
C SER A 441 13.08 13.81 -5.62
N LEU A 442 12.31 13.62 -6.70
CA LEU A 442 12.62 12.63 -7.72
C LEU A 442 13.89 12.98 -8.52
N GLU A 443 14.08 14.23 -8.94
CA GLU A 443 15.32 14.65 -9.62
C GLU A 443 16.53 14.50 -8.70
N GLU A 444 16.42 14.91 -7.43
CA GLU A 444 17.47 14.75 -6.41
C GLU A 444 17.82 13.27 -6.22
N PHE A 445 16.82 12.38 -6.17
CA PHE A 445 17.06 10.94 -6.10
C PHE A 445 17.77 10.41 -7.35
N VAL A 446 17.35 10.83 -8.55
CA VAL A 446 17.97 10.42 -9.81
C VAL A 446 19.42 10.92 -9.90
N ASP A 447 19.69 12.14 -9.47
CA ASP A 447 21.05 12.69 -9.39
C ASP A 447 21.89 11.92 -8.38
N PHE A 448 21.35 11.62 -7.20
CA PHE A 448 22.00 10.77 -6.21
C PHE A 448 22.36 9.39 -6.80
N MET A 449 21.44 8.73 -7.52
CA MET A 449 21.73 7.44 -8.17
C MET A 449 22.88 7.50 -9.18
N ARG A 450 23.12 8.66 -9.82
CA ARG A 450 24.25 8.83 -10.75
C ARG A 450 25.60 8.89 -10.02
N THR A 451 25.59 9.17 -8.72
CA THR A 451 26.79 9.21 -7.86
C THR A 451 27.13 7.88 -7.21
N LEU A 452 26.18 6.93 -7.21
CA LEU A 452 26.41 5.53 -6.83
C LEU A 452 27.26 4.83 -7.90
#